data_AF-I2C887-F1
#
_entry.id   AF-I2C887-F1
#
_cell.length_a   1.000
_cell.length_b   1.000
_cell.length_c   1.000
_cell.angle_alpha   90.00
_cell.angle_beta   90.00
_cell.angle_gamma   90.00
#
_symmetry.space_group_name_H-M   'P 1'
#
loop_
_entity.id
_entity.type
_entity.pdbx_description
1 polymer ?
#
loop_
_entity_poly.entity_id
_entity_poly.type
_entity_poly.pdbx_seq_one_letter_code
_entity_poly.pdbx_strand_id
1 'polypeptide(L)' 'MSKFIVLKMDDIKDHLTIEEQLLLWTSIEKINVCREAEGKKFNNYAVINQDEPYINEVTDIMRKHGHWEDAE' A
#
# COMPACT_ATOMS: atom_id res chain seq x y z
N MET A 1 -3.93 -6.02 -14.17
CA MET A 1 -4.29 -4.68 -13.63
C MET A 1 -4.01 -4.70 -12.15
N SER A 2 -3.08 -3.86 -11.68
CA SER A 2 -2.73 -3.78 -10.25
C SER A 2 -3.86 -3.09 -9.49
N LYS A 3 -4.43 -3.76 -8.48
CA LYS A 3 -5.55 -3.22 -7.68
C LYS A 3 -5.12 -2.14 -6.68
N PHE A 4 -3.85 -2.14 -6.27
CA PHE A 4 -3.28 -1.24 -5.27
C PHE A 4 -1.90 -0.77 -5.71
N ILE A 5 -1.47 0.37 -5.16
CA ILE A 5 -0.11 0.89 -5.26
C ILE A 5 0.50 0.92 -3.86
N VAL A 6 1.73 0.45 -3.73
CA VAL A 6 2.54 0.54 -2.51
C VAL A 6 3.85 1.22 -2.91
N LEU A 7 4.17 2.35 -2.27
CA LEU A 7 5.38 3.12 -2.53
C LEU A 7 6.17 3.21 -1.22
N LYS A 8 7.48 2.93 -1.26
CA LYS A 8 8.35 3.21 -0.13
C LYS A 8 8.57 4.71 -0.06
N MET A 9 8.51 5.26 1.16
CA MET A 9 8.72 6.69 1.37
C MET A 9 10.14 7.12 1.02
N ASP A 10 11.13 6.23 1.17
CA ASP A 10 12.52 6.54 0.84
C ASP A 10 12.71 6.62 -0.67
N ASP A 11 12.15 5.69 -1.45
CA ASP A 11 12.16 5.77 -2.92
C ASP A 11 11.53 7.08 -3.43
N ILE A 12 10.46 7.56 -2.78
CA ILE A 12 9.83 8.85 -3.10
C ILE A 12 10.82 10.00 -2.85
N LYS A 13 11.52 10.00 -1.72
CA LYS A 13 12.48 11.06 -1.35
C LYS A 13 13.74 11.04 -2.22
N ASP A 14 14.22 9.85 -2.54
CA ASP A 14 15.48 9.63 -3.23
C ASP A 14 15.37 9.82 -4.74
N HIS A 15 14.16 9.67 -5.30
CA HIS A 15 13.96 9.70 -6.75
C HIS A 15 13.06 10.83 -7.26
N LEU A 16 12.22 11.46 -6.41
CA LEU A 16 11.37 12.56 -6.83
C LEU A 16 11.91 13.91 -6.39
N THR A 17 11.76 14.90 -7.26
CA THR A 17 11.95 16.32 -6.91
C THR A 17 10.90 16.77 -5.88
N ILE A 18 11.18 17.88 -5.19
CA ILE A 18 10.24 18.46 -4.22
C ILE A 18 8.88 18.77 -4.86
N GLU A 19 8.88 19.24 -6.11
CA GLU A 19 7.65 19.55 -6.86
C GLU A 19 6.82 18.28 -7.12
N GLU A 20 7.47 17.20 -7.55
CA GLU A 20 6.82 15.91 -7.77
C GLU A 20 6.29 15.30 -6.47
N GLN A 21 7.03 15.41 -5.36
CA GLN A 21 6.58 14.97 -4.04
C GLN A 21 5.32 15.74 -3.60
N LEU A 22 5.30 17.06 -3.80
CA LEU A 22 4.14 17.90 -3.46
C LEU A 22 2.94 17.56 -4.34
N LEU A 23 3.15 17.33 -5.63
CA LEU A 23 2.09 16.93 -6.56
C LEU A 23 1.50 15.57 -6.18
N LEU A 24 2.34 14.60 -5.82
CA LEU A 24 1.90 13.28 -5.35
C LEU A 24 1.07 13.41 -4.07
N TRP A 25 1.55 14.16 -3.08
CA TRP A 25 0.83 14.41 -1.84
C TRP A 25 -0.53 15.05 -2.09
N THR A 26 -0.59 16.11 -2.90
CA THR A 26 -1.82 16.82 -3.24
C THR A 26 -2.82 15.90 -3.96
N SER A 27 -2.34 15.01 -4.82
CA SER A 27 -3.16 14.02 -5.52
C SER A 27 -3.77 13.01 -4.55
N ILE A 28 -2.99 12.51 -3.60
CA ILE A 28 -3.46 11.57 -2.55
C ILE A 28 -4.53 12.26 -1.69
N GLU A 29 -4.28 13.48 -1.23
CA GLU A 29 -5.23 14.25 -0.43
C GLU A 29 -6.55 14.49 -1.15
N LYS A 30 -6.50 14.88 -2.44
CA LYS A 30 -7.69 15.06 -3.26
C LYS A 30 -8.53 13.78 -3.33
N ILE A 31 -7.89 12.62 -3.49
CA ILE A 31 -8.58 11.33 -3.51
C ILE A 31 -9.24 11.05 -2.15
N ASN A 32 -8.55 11.32 -1.04
CA ASN A 32 -9.10 11.12 0.30
C ASN A 32 -10.34 11.99 0.55
N VAL A 33 -10.30 13.27 0.18
CA VAL A 33 -11.45 14.18 0.28
C VAL A 33 -12.63 13.68 -0.56
N CYS A 34 -12.38 13.23 -1.80
CA CYS A 34 -13.44 12.66 -2.64
C CYS A 34 -14.05 11.39 -2.01
N ARG A 35 -13.23 10.50 -1.44
CA ARG A 35 -13.72 9.29 -0.76
C ARG A 35 -14.60 9.62 0.44
N GLU A 36 -14.20 10.61 1.24
CA GLU A 36 -14.98 11.07 2.39
C GLU A 36 -16.34 11.64 1.93
N ALA A 37 -16.34 12.50 0.90
CA ALA A 37 -17.57 13.05 0.33
C ALA A 37 -18.50 11.97 -0.25
N GLU A 38 -17.95 10.86 -0.74
CA GLU A 38 -18.69 9.68 -1.21
C GLU A 38 -19.15 8.74 -0.08
N GLY A 39 -18.86 9.06 1.19
CA GLY A 39 -19.20 8.23 2.35
C GLY A 39 -18.41 6.91 2.42
N LYS A 40 -17.29 6.80 1.71
CA LYS A 40 -16.44 5.60 1.71
C LYS A 40 -15.62 5.56 2.99
N LYS A 41 -15.59 4.38 3.63
CA LYS A 41 -14.71 4.16 4.79
C LYS A 41 -13.24 4.24 4.39
N PHE A 42 -12.42 4.73 5.31
CA PHE A 42 -10.97 4.57 5.25
C PHE A 42 -10.65 3.11 5.53
N ASN A 43 -9.96 2.47 4.59
CA ASN A 43 -9.51 1.10 4.77
C ASN A 43 -8.24 1.13 5.62
N ASN A 44 -8.18 0.25 6.61
CA ASN A 44 -6.96 0.00 7.37
C ASN A 44 -6.25 -1.20 6.74
N TYR A 45 -4.99 -1.03 6.35
CA TYR A 45 -4.21 -2.06 5.66
C TYR A 45 -2.98 -2.43 6.49
N ALA A 46 -2.65 -3.72 6.49
CA ALA A 46 -1.33 -4.19 6.89
C ALA A 46 -0.49 -4.39 5.61
N VAL A 47 0.65 -3.71 5.51
CA VAL A 47 1.63 -3.90 4.44
C VAL A 47 2.83 -4.60 5.04
N ILE A 48 3.23 -5.73 4.46
CA ILE A 48 4.27 -6.61 4.99
C ILE A 48 5.33 -6.80 3.91
N ASN A 49 6.57 -6.49 4.23
CA ASN A 49 7.71 -6.73 3.35
C ASN A 49 8.01 -8.23 3.29
N GLN A 50 8.07 -8.80 2.09
CA GLN A 50 8.29 -10.23 1.93
C GLN A 50 9.74 -10.66 2.08
N ASP A 51 10.69 -9.73 2.10
CA ASP A 51 12.10 -10.04 2.28
C ASP A 51 12.50 -10.21 3.76
N GLU A 52 11.55 -10.04 4.67
CA GLU A 52 11.78 -10.11 6.12
C GLU A 52 11.85 -11.57 6.62
N PRO A 53 12.68 -11.87 7.64
CA PRO A 53 12.91 -13.25 8.09
C PRO A 53 11.65 -13.94 8.64
N TYR A 54 10.64 -13.17 9.05
CA TYR A 54 9.36 -13.67 9.57
C TYR A 54 8.30 -13.90 8.48
N ILE A 55 8.60 -13.66 7.19
CA ILE A 55 7.57 -13.69 6.15
C ILE A 55 6.87 -15.04 6.05
N ASN A 56 7.62 -16.14 6.23
CA ASN A 56 7.06 -17.49 6.13
C ASN A 56 5.97 -17.70 7.18
N GLU A 57 6.21 -17.27 8.43
CA GLU A 57 5.23 -17.35 9.52
C GLU A 57 3.96 -16.55 9.20
N VAL A 58 4.11 -15.33 8.66
CA VAL A 58 2.98 -14.50 8.23
C VAL A 58 2.19 -15.19 7.12
N THR A 59 2.87 -15.68 6.08
CA THR A 59 2.22 -16.33 4.93
C THR A 59 1.51 -17.62 5.34
N ASP A 60 2.03 -18.37 6.31
CA ASP A 60 1.37 -19.57 6.84
C ASP A 60 0.05 -19.25 7.55
N ILE A 61 0.04 -18.18 8.35
CA ILE A 61 -1.20 -17.67 8.97
C ILE A 61 -2.18 -17.27 7.86
N MET A 62 -1.74 -16.50 6.87
CA MET A 62 -2.62 -16.06 5.79
C MET A 62 -3.16 -17.23 4.95
N ARG A 63 -2.33 -18.24 4.66
CA ARG A 63 -2.73 -19.45 3.93
C ARG A 63 -3.79 -20.24 4.69
N LYS A 64 -3.62 -20.41 6.01
CA LYS A 64 -4.61 -21.09 6.88
C LYS A 64 -6.00 -20.45 6.81
N HIS A 65 -6.07 -19.15 6.54
CA HIS A 65 -7.31 -18.39 6.44
C HIS A 65 -7.80 -18.19 4.99
N GLY A 66 -7.16 -18.79 3.99
CA GLY A 66 -7.55 -18.65 2.58
C GLY A 66 -7.28 -17.25 2.01
N HIS A 67 -6.29 -16.54 2.56
CA HIS A 67 -5.90 -15.20 2.15
C HIS A 67 -4.52 -15.15 1.46
N TRP A 68 -3.93 -16.32 1.21
CA TRP A 68 -2.65 -16.46 0.50
C TRP A 68 -2.70 -17.71 -0.37
N GLU A 69 -2.47 -17.54 -1.67
CA GLU A 69 -2.32 -18.62 -2.64
C GLU A 69 -0.83 -18.72 -3.00
N ASP A 70 -0.29 -19.93 -3.07
CA ASP A 70 1.08 -20.13 -3.51
C ASP A 70 1.15 -19.77 -5.00
N ALA A 71 2.12 -18.92 -5.37
CA ALA A 71 2.31 -18.56 -6.76
C ALA A 71 2.65 -19.83 -7.56
N GLU A 72 1.89 -20.10 -8.63
CA GLU A 72 2.21 -21.13 -9.63
C GLU A 72 3.58 -20.89 -10.28
#